data_AF-A0A945W483-F1
#
_entry.id   AF-A0A945W483-F1
#
_cell.length_a   1.000
_cell.length_b   1.000
_cell.length_c   1.000
_cell.angle_alpha   90.00
_cell.angle_beta   90.00
_cell.angle_gamma   90.00
#
_symmetry.space_group_name_H-M   'P 1'
#
loop_
_entity.id
_entity.type
_entity.pdbx_description
1 polymer ?
#
loop_
_entity_poly.entity_id
_entity_poly.type
_entity_poly.pdbx_seq_one_letter_code
_entity_poly.pdbx_strand_id
1 'polypeptide(L)'
;KEPASYVNLFAKYLVGSVLAWFKIRRDQKTRGLNIGQYGLKYLFFNSYHNLMLAYQSKKLLSRSFYDDYDSDVKYLYYPLTGQPEYATQIMDNMWINQLTIIEALAKSVPFDWKIYVKEHPGTIGWRVRPFSFYKEIRQYPNVRLIPIDQENIQVVKSAQMVVAISSTAAWEAVLFHNKPVITFSKTLYNVTGLARQCSDLIGLSMLIHDECERIKNIDTEERRRRIVALLNAILLHSVWINNPLATFSDKDSEDFSEEELESNARSIADTICRYIGTNSVL
;
A
#
# COMPACT_ATOMS: atom_id res chain seq x y z
N LYS A 1 -10.26 -26.18 -8.78
CA LYS A 1 -11.66 -25.73 -8.58
C LYS A 1 -12.02 -24.85 -9.77
N GLU A 2 -13.00 -25.22 -10.58
CA GLU A 2 -13.42 -24.41 -11.73
C GLU A 2 -13.70 -22.97 -11.27
N PRO A 3 -13.18 -21.95 -11.98
CA PRO A 3 -13.48 -20.57 -11.64
C PRO A 3 -14.99 -20.40 -11.76
N ALA A 4 -15.67 -20.05 -10.67
CA ALA A 4 -17.11 -19.80 -10.69
C ALA A 4 -17.45 -18.96 -11.94
N SER A 5 -18.34 -19.50 -12.78
CA SER A 5 -18.84 -18.81 -13.98
C SER A 5 -19.20 -17.37 -13.60
N TYR A 6 -18.93 -16.41 -14.50
CA TYR A 6 -19.28 -15.01 -14.26
C TYR A 6 -20.74 -14.89 -13.79
N VAL A 7 -21.64 -15.72 -14.32
CA VAL A 7 -23.05 -15.79 -13.90
C VAL A 7 -23.21 -16.12 -12.41
N ASN A 8 -22.50 -17.12 -11.88
CA ASN A 8 -22.60 -17.52 -10.47
C ASN A 8 -22.01 -16.47 -9.52
N LEU A 9 -20.91 -15.84 -9.92
CA LEU A 9 -20.32 -14.74 -9.14
C LEU A 9 -21.29 -13.56 -9.08
N PHE A 10 -21.83 -13.16 -10.24
CA PHE A 10 -22.78 -12.06 -10.37
C PHE A 10 -24.05 -12.32 -9.53
N ALA A 11 -24.61 -13.53 -9.62
CA ALA A 11 -25.76 -13.93 -8.82
C ALA A 11 -25.47 -13.86 -7.30
N LYS A 12 -24.30 -14.33 -6.86
CA LYS A 12 -23.89 -14.27 -5.45
C LYS A 12 -23.81 -12.84 -4.93
N TYR A 13 -23.19 -11.92 -5.68
CA TYR A 13 -23.09 -10.51 -5.29
C TYR A 13 -24.45 -9.81 -5.31
N LEU A 14 -25.30 -10.10 -6.30
CA LEU A 14 -26.65 -9.55 -6.37
C LEU A 14 -27.48 -9.99 -5.15
N VAL A 15 -27.56 -11.29 -4.90
CA VAL A 15 -28.28 -11.85 -3.74
C VAL A 15 -27.71 -11.30 -2.43
N GLY A 16 -26.38 -11.27 -2.29
CA GLY A 16 -25.73 -10.70 -1.11
C GLY A 16 -26.09 -9.23 -0.87
N SER A 17 -26.10 -8.41 -1.93
CA SER A 17 -26.46 -6.99 -1.82
C SER A 17 -27.92 -6.78 -1.42
N VAL A 18 -28.84 -7.62 -1.92
CA VAL A 18 -30.27 -7.60 -1.55
C VAL A 18 -30.46 -8.02 -0.08
N LEU A 19 -29.82 -9.11 0.34
CA LEU A 19 -29.88 -9.58 1.73
C LEU A 19 -29.30 -8.54 2.71
N ALA A 20 -28.15 -7.95 2.38
CA ALA A 20 -27.53 -6.89 3.19
C ALA A 20 -28.45 -5.67 3.30
N TRP A 21 -29.12 -5.28 2.20
CA TRP A 21 -30.08 -4.18 2.21
C TRP A 21 -31.30 -4.47 3.09
N PHE A 22 -31.84 -5.70 3.06
CA PHE A 22 -32.92 -6.10 3.98
C PHE A 22 -32.46 -6.04 5.45
N LYS A 23 -31.23 -6.48 5.75
CA LYS A 23 -30.64 -6.39 7.10
C LYS A 23 -30.52 -4.94 7.57
N ILE A 24 -29.96 -4.06 6.74
CA ILE A 24 -29.83 -2.62 7.04
C ILE A 24 -31.20 -1.97 7.29
N ARG A 25 -32.21 -2.30 6.49
CA ARG A 25 -33.57 -1.77 6.68
C ARG A 25 -34.24 -2.26 7.96
N ARG A 26 -34.01 -3.52 8.33
CA ARG A 26 -34.47 -4.07 9.61
C ARG A 26 -33.84 -3.29 10.78
N ASP A 27 -32.53 -3.08 10.73
CA ASP A 27 -31.79 -2.33 11.77
C ASP A 27 -32.26 -0.87 11.89
N GLN A 28 -32.54 -0.20 10.78
CA GLN A 28 -33.07 1.17 10.79
C GLN A 28 -34.44 1.25 11.47
N LYS A 29 -35.31 0.28 11.18
CA LYS A 29 -36.61 0.20 11.80
C LYS A 29 -36.49 -0.02 13.31
N THR A 30 -35.52 -0.80 13.77
CA THR A 30 -35.26 -1.00 15.20
C THR A 30 -34.63 0.22 15.89
N ARG A 31 -33.80 1.00 15.18
CA ARG A 31 -33.09 2.17 15.74
C ARG A 31 -33.81 3.50 15.55
N GLY A 32 -35.00 3.52 14.95
CA GLY A 32 -35.77 4.74 14.69
C GLY A 32 -35.10 5.71 13.70
N LEU A 33 -34.16 5.21 12.88
CA LEU A 33 -33.41 6.03 11.93
C LEU A 33 -34.22 6.31 10.66
N ASN A 34 -33.98 7.46 10.03
CA ASN A 34 -34.69 7.88 8.82
C ASN A 34 -34.53 6.89 7.66
N ILE A 35 -35.65 6.31 7.21
CA ILE A 35 -35.73 5.26 6.17
C ILE A 35 -35.21 5.76 4.79
N GLY A 36 -35.17 7.08 4.59
CA GLY A 36 -34.82 7.70 3.31
C GLY A 36 -33.39 7.47 2.82
N GLN A 37 -32.42 7.25 3.72
CA GLN A 37 -31.01 7.11 3.34
C GLN A 37 -30.70 5.81 2.57
N TYR A 38 -31.49 4.75 2.78
CA TYR A 38 -31.23 3.41 2.21
C TYR A 38 -32.44 2.91 1.41
N GLY A 39 -32.92 3.79 0.53
CA GLY A 39 -33.96 3.52 -0.46
C GLY A 39 -33.57 2.47 -1.51
N LEU A 40 -34.48 2.20 -2.45
CA LEU A 40 -34.18 1.36 -3.61
C LEU A 40 -33.02 1.91 -4.44
N LYS A 41 -32.84 3.24 -4.51
CA LYS A 41 -31.70 3.88 -5.18
C LYS A 41 -30.36 3.39 -4.62
N TYR A 42 -30.25 3.27 -3.30
CA TYR A 42 -29.06 2.72 -2.66
C TYR A 42 -28.86 1.25 -3.01
N LEU A 43 -29.93 0.43 -3.00
CA LEU A 43 -29.85 -0.97 -3.40
C LEU A 43 -29.28 -1.11 -4.82
N PHE A 44 -29.87 -0.40 -5.80
CA PHE A 44 -29.39 -0.46 -7.18
C PHE A 44 -27.94 0.01 -7.33
N PHE A 45 -27.58 1.13 -6.68
CA PHE A 45 -26.20 1.62 -6.68
C PHE A 45 -25.23 0.62 -6.06
N ASN A 46 -25.56 0.07 -4.89
CA ASN A 46 -24.73 -0.89 -4.18
C ASN A 46 -24.60 -2.21 -4.96
N SER A 47 -25.68 -2.71 -5.55
CA SER A 47 -25.65 -3.90 -6.41
C SER A 47 -24.75 -3.68 -7.62
N TYR A 48 -24.91 -2.56 -8.33
CA TYR A 48 -24.05 -2.18 -9.46
C TYR A 48 -22.58 -2.06 -9.03
N HIS A 49 -22.31 -1.33 -7.94
CA HIS A 49 -20.96 -1.12 -7.43
C HIS A 49 -20.27 -2.44 -7.07
N ASN A 50 -20.93 -3.31 -6.30
CA ASN A 50 -20.41 -4.63 -5.94
C ASN A 50 -20.16 -5.52 -7.17
N LEU A 51 -21.04 -5.46 -8.16
CA LEU A 51 -20.87 -6.19 -9.41
C LEU A 51 -19.63 -5.72 -10.18
N MET A 52 -19.44 -4.41 -10.26
CA MET A 52 -18.28 -3.80 -10.88
C MET A 52 -16.99 -4.14 -10.12
N LEU A 53 -17.01 -4.14 -8.80
CA LEU A 53 -15.87 -4.58 -7.97
C LEU A 53 -15.54 -6.06 -8.20
N ALA A 54 -16.55 -6.92 -8.28
CA ALA A 54 -16.37 -8.34 -8.53
C ALA A 54 -15.77 -8.60 -9.93
N TYR A 55 -16.27 -7.92 -10.95
CA TYR A 55 -15.73 -7.97 -12.30
C TYR A 55 -14.28 -7.49 -12.35
N GLN A 56 -14.01 -6.33 -11.75
CA GLN A 56 -12.67 -5.75 -11.69
C GLN A 56 -11.68 -6.66 -10.97
N SER A 57 -12.05 -7.14 -9.79
CA SER A 57 -11.23 -8.06 -8.99
C SER A 57 -10.91 -9.34 -9.74
N LYS A 58 -11.91 -9.96 -10.38
CA LYS A 58 -11.69 -11.18 -11.18
C LYS A 58 -10.77 -10.91 -12.38
N LYS A 59 -10.85 -9.73 -13.00
CA LYS A 59 -9.95 -9.35 -14.11
C LYS A 59 -8.52 -9.11 -13.61
N LEU A 60 -8.34 -8.42 -12.48
CA LEU A 60 -7.03 -8.23 -11.83
C LEU A 60 -6.43 -9.52 -11.26
N LEU A 61 -7.22 -10.57 -11.06
CA LEU A 61 -6.73 -11.90 -10.71
C LEU A 61 -6.38 -12.74 -11.96
N SER A 62 -6.74 -12.29 -13.16
CA SER A 62 -6.40 -12.99 -14.39
C SER A 62 -4.98 -12.66 -14.83
N ARG A 63 -4.15 -13.68 -15.05
CA ARG A 63 -2.79 -13.48 -15.53
C ARG A 63 -2.72 -12.80 -16.91
N SER A 64 -3.74 -12.97 -17.74
CA SER A 64 -3.89 -12.29 -19.04
C SER A 64 -4.01 -10.76 -18.94
N PHE A 65 -4.30 -10.23 -17.75
CA PHE A 65 -4.33 -8.79 -17.51
C PHE A 65 -2.94 -8.19 -17.26
N TYR A 66 -1.90 -9.00 -17.13
CA TYR A 66 -0.55 -8.53 -16.84
C TYR A 66 0.39 -8.79 -17.99
N ASP A 67 1.49 -8.06 -17.99
CA ASP A 67 2.61 -8.32 -18.89
C ASP A 67 3.49 -9.42 -18.30
N ASP A 68 4.30 -10.04 -19.16
CA ASP A 68 5.28 -11.03 -18.72
C ASP A 68 6.34 -10.39 -17.84
N TYR A 69 6.64 -11.07 -16.74
CA TYR A 69 7.71 -10.71 -15.82
C TYR A 69 8.96 -11.53 -16.15
N ASP A 70 10.03 -10.81 -16.45
CA ASP A 70 11.37 -11.35 -16.67
C ASP A 70 12.31 -10.74 -15.63
N SER A 71 12.97 -11.60 -14.84
CA SER A 71 13.88 -11.20 -13.77
C SER A 71 15.30 -10.89 -14.26
N ASP A 72 15.66 -11.29 -15.48
CA ASP A 72 17.03 -11.21 -15.98
C ASP A 72 17.32 -9.87 -16.66
N VAL A 73 16.27 -9.14 -17.04
CA VAL A 73 16.39 -7.76 -17.54
C VAL A 73 16.70 -6.80 -16.41
N LYS A 74 17.33 -5.66 -16.72
CA LYS A 74 17.47 -4.57 -15.76
C LYS A 74 16.14 -3.87 -15.59
N TYR A 75 15.72 -3.65 -14.34
CA TYR A 75 14.50 -2.92 -14.06
C TYR A 75 14.52 -2.19 -12.73
N LEU A 76 13.66 -1.19 -12.66
CA LEU A 76 13.23 -0.51 -11.46
C LEU A 76 11.87 -1.08 -11.03
N TYR A 77 11.72 -1.37 -9.74
CA TYR A 77 10.46 -1.85 -9.17
C TYR A 77 9.67 -0.71 -8.50
N TYR A 78 8.40 -0.57 -8.87
CA TYR A 78 7.48 0.41 -8.30
C TYR A 78 6.19 -0.27 -7.79
N PRO A 79 6.09 -0.56 -6.48
CA PRO A 79 4.85 -1.04 -5.87
C PRO A 79 3.83 0.11 -5.75
N LEU A 80 2.65 -0.08 -6.32
CA LEU A 80 1.53 0.83 -6.14
C LEU A 80 1.09 0.82 -4.67
N THR A 81 0.74 2.00 -4.17
CA THR A 81 0.15 2.16 -2.84
C THR A 81 -1.37 2.11 -2.99
N GLY A 82 -2.08 1.37 -2.13
CA GLY A 82 -3.54 1.36 -2.11
C GLY A 82 -4.13 2.74 -1.85
N GLN A 83 -5.36 3.00 -2.29
CA GLN A 83 -6.07 4.25 -2.00
C GLN A 83 -7.50 3.97 -1.54
N PRO A 84 -8.00 4.67 -0.51
CA PRO A 84 -7.31 5.65 0.35
C PRO A 84 -6.23 5.01 1.24
N GLU A 85 -5.19 5.77 1.63
CA GLU A 85 -4.11 5.33 2.52
C GLU A 85 -3.52 6.52 3.30
N TYR A 86 -3.22 6.36 4.59
CA TYR A 86 -2.71 7.42 5.46
C TYR A 86 -1.48 8.11 4.86
N ALA A 87 -0.54 7.32 4.35
CA ALA A 87 0.70 7.83 3.79
C ALA A 87 0.49 8.72 2.55
N THR A 88 -0.55 8.46 1.75
CA THR A 88 -0.84 9.25 0.54
C THR A 88 -1.87 10.35 0.76
N GLN A 89 -2.68 10.28 1.82
CA GLN A 89 -3.75 11.25 2.06
C GLN A 89 -3.41 12.30 3.12
N ILE A 90 -2.62 11.91 4.12
CA ILE A 90 -2.28 12.79 5.25
C ILE A 90 -0.81 13.15 5.23
N MET A 91 0.09 12.17 5.11
CA MET A 91 1.53 12.46 5.13
C MET A 91 1.99 13.24 3.90
N ASP A 92 1.67 12.74 2.69
CA ASP A 92 2.12 13.36 1.45
C ASP A 92 1.03 13.33 0.37
N ASN A 93 0.11 14.29 0.46
CA ASN A 93 -1.02 14.44 -0.47
C ASN A 93 -0.62 14.75 -1.92
N MET A 94 0.61 15.23 -2.16
CA MET A 94 1.15 15.48 -3.48
C MET A 94 1.18 14.21 -4.36
N TRP A 95 1.36 13.04 -3.74
CA TRP A 95 1.57 11.78 -4.43
C TRP A 95 0.32 10.91 -4.57
N ILE A 96 -0.87 11.50 -4.37
CA ILE A 96 -2.15 10.82 -4.63
C ILE A 96 -2.22 10.37 -6.10
N ASN A 97 -1.80 11.21 -7.05
CA ASN A 97 -1.76 10.79 -8.45
C ASN A 97 -0.47 10.03 -8.77
N GLN A 98 -0.49 8.71 -8.55
CA GLN A 98 0.61 7.79 -8.82
C GLN A 98 0.98 7.69 -10.31
N LEU A 99 0.08 8.07 -11.24
CA LEU A 99 0.41 8.10 -12.68
C LEU A 99 1.51 9.12 -12.98
N THR A 100 1.51 10.27 -12.29
CA THR A 100 2.54 11.30 -12.41
C THR A 100 3.93 10.75 -12.06
N ILE A 101 4.00 9.91 -11.02
CA ILE A 101 5.24 9.26 -10.61
C ILE A 101 5.68 8.25 -11.69
N ILE A 102 4.76 7.41 -12.16
CA ILE A 102 5.06 6.42 -13.20
C ILE A 102 5.54 7.10 -14.48
N GLU A 103 4.90 8.19 -14.88
CA GLU A 103 5.31 9.01 -16.02
C GLU A 103 6.71 9.59 -15.84
N ALA A 104 6.98 10.18 -14.68
CA ALA A 104 8.30 10.75 -14.37
C ALA A 104 9.38 9.67 -14.38
N LEU A 105 9.11 8.51 -13.79
CA LEU A 105 10.01 7.35 -13.80
C LEU A 105 10.25 6.86 -15.23
N ALA A 106 9.19 6.69 -16.02
CA ALA A 106 9.28 6.23 -17.41
C ALA A 106 10.20 7.10 -18.26
N LYS A 107 10.25 8.40 -17.98
CA LYS A 107 11.12 9.38 -18.66
C LYS A 107 12.53 9.50 -18.05
N SER A 108 12.74 8.99 -16.83
CA SER A 108 13.97 9.24 -16.04
C SER A 108 14.90 8.03 -15.94
N VAL A 109 14.38 6.81 -16.08
CA VAL A 109 15.18 5.59 -15.98
C VAL A 109 16.16 5.45 -17.17
N PRO A 110 17.29 4.75 -16.99
CA PRO A 110 18.17 4.39 -18.09
C PRO A 110 17.43 3.68 -19.23
N PHE A 111 17.88 3.88 -20.48
CA PHE A 111 17.19 3.36 -21.66
C PHE A 111 17.11 1.82 -21.71
N ASP A 112 18.06 1.14 -21.07
CA ASP A 112 18.12 -0.33 -20.99
C ASP A 112 17.31 -0.91 -19.82
N TRP A 113 16.56 -0.07 -19.09
CA TRP A 113 15.76 -0.49 -17.94
C TRP A 113 14.27 -0.52 -18.25
N LYS A 114 13.59 -1.54 -17.69
CA LYS A 114 12.13 -1.56 -17.57
C LYS A 114 11.68 -0.99 -16.23
N ILE A 115 10.40 -0.65 -16.12
CA ILE A 115 9.74 -0.34 -14.85
C ILE A 115 8.66 -1.38 -14.63
N TYR A 116 8.83 -2.21 -13.60
CA TYR A 116 7.78 -3.14 -13.18
C TYR A 116 6.91 -2.46 -12.14
N VAL A 117 5.65 -2.26 -12.50
CA VAL A 117 4.61 -1.72 -11.62
C VAL A 117 3.76 -2.87 -11.11
N LYS A 118 3.54 -2.93 -9.80
CA LYS A 118 2.71 -3.97 -9.17
C LYS A 118 1.60 -3.36 -8.35
N GLU A 119 0.37 -3.85 -8.55
CA GLU A 119 -0.77 -3.43 -7.74
C GLU A 119 -0.73 -4.00 -6.31
N HIS A 120 -1.25 -3.24 -5.35
CA HIS A 120 -1.27 -3.66 -3.95
C HIS A 120 -2.33 -4.74 -3.72
N PRO A 121 -1.99 -5.92 -3.15
CA PRO A 121 -2.95 -7.03 -3.00
C PRO A 121 -4.17 -6.66 -2.14
N GLY A 122 -3.99 -5.82 -1.11
CA GLY A 122 -5.07 -5.32 -0.27
C GLY A 122 -6.10 -4.44 -0.98
N THR A 123 -5.90 -4.09 -2.25
CA THR A 123 -6.90 -3.35 -3.04
C THR A 123 -7.95 -4.27 -3.67
N ILE A 124 -7.64 -5.56 -3.85
CA ILE A 124 -8.54 -6.51 -4.49
C ILE A 124 -9.81 -6.66 -3.66
N GLY A 125 -10.97 -6.58 -4.31
CA GLY A 125 -12.28 -6.81 -3.69
C GLY A 125 -12.91 -5.59 -3.03
N TRP A 126 -12.15 -4.52 -2.77
CA TRP A 126 -12.66 -3.35 -2.02
C TRP A 126 -12.24 -2.00 -2.57
N ARG A 127 -10.98 -1.84 -2.98
CA ARG A 127 -10.38 -0.55 -3.37
C ARG A 127 -9.76 -0.62 -4.77
N VAL A 128 -10.44 -1.31 -5.68
CA VAL A 128 -9.91 -1.55 -7.02
C VAL A 128 -9.89 -0.26 -7.84
N ARG A 129 -8.77 0.01 -8.50
CA ARG A 129 -8.59 1.19 -9.36
C ARG A 129 -9.36 1.03 -10.67
N PRO A 130 -9.83 2.15 -11.27
CA PRO A 130 -10.50 2.10 -12.56
C PRO A 130 -9.56 1.58 -13.66
N PHE A 131 -10.10 0.89 -14.66
CA PHE A 131 -9.29 0.35 -15.77
C PHE A 131 -8.57 1.40 -16.61
N SER A 132 -9.05 2.64 -16.62
CA SER A 132 -8.35 3.76 -17.26
C SER A 132 -6.95 3.96 -16.69
N PHE A 133 -6.78 3.80 -15.37
CA PHE A 133 -5.49 3.93 -14.69
C PHE A 133 -4.45 2.93 -15.27
N TYR A 134 -4.82 1.66 -15.36
CA TYR A 134 -3.91 0.64 -15.94
C TYR A 134 -3.69 0.84 -17.45
N LYS A 135 -4.68 1.38 -18.17
CA LYS A 135 -4.53 1.72 -19.58
C LYS A 135 -3.50 2.83 -19.77
N GLU A 136 -3.50 3.84 -18.90
CA GLU A 136 -2.52 4.93 -18.91
C GLU A 136 -1.11 4.43 -18.61
N ILE A 137 -0.94 3.54 -17.62
CA ILE A 137 0.35 2.89 -17.33
C ILE A 137 0.95 2.21 -18.58
N ARG A 138 0.11 1.49 -19.33
CA ARG A 138 0.54 0.75 -20.53
C ARG A 138 0.89 1.63 -21.73
N GLN A 139 0.65 2.95 -21.67
CA GLN A 139 1.05 3.85 -22.75
C GLN A 139 2.58 4.02 -22.82
N TYR A 140 3.28 3.77 -21.72
CA TYR A 140 4.74 3.88 -21.66
C TYR A 140 5.40 2.55 -22.08
N PRO A 141 6.23 2.54 -23.15
CA PRO A 141 6.75 1.30 -23.73
C PRO A 141 7.76 0.58 -22.84
N ASN A 142 8.37 1.26 -21.86
CA ASN A 142 9.28 0.69 -20.87
C ASN A 142 8.60 0.32 -19.54
N VAL A 143 7.30 0.59 -19.38
CA VAL A 143 6.55 0.25 -18.18
C VAL A 143 5.77 -1.04 -18.40
N ARG A 144 5.81 -1.95 -17.42
CA ARG A 144 5.15 -3.26 -17.46
C ARG A 144 4.39 -3.49 -16.16
N LEU A 145 3.14 -3.91 -16.27
CA LEU A 145 2.31 -4.23 -15.12
C LEU A 145 2.47 -5.71 -14.79
N ILE A 146 2.98 -6.04 -13.60
CA ILE A 146 3.23 -7.42 -13.18
C ILE A 146 2.08 -8.00 -12.33
N PRO A 147 1.89 -9.33 -12.33
CA PRO A 147 0.83 -9.97 -11.56
C PRO A 147 0.84 -9.64 -10.06
N ILE A 148 -0.35 -9.52 -9.45
CA ILE A 148 -0.48 -9.21 -8.02
C ILE A 148 0.04 -10.36 -7.13
N ASP A 149 -0.08 -11.59 -7.60
CA ASP A 149 0.41 -12.79 -6.94
C ASP A 149 1.92 -13.02 -7.11
N GLN A 150 2.61 -12.16 -7.88
CA GLN A 150 4.06 -12.24 -8.03
C GLN A 150 4.76 -12.04 -6.67
N GLU A 151 5.71 -12.88 -6.31
CA GLU A 151 6.36 -12.81 -5.00
C GLU A 151 7.22 -11.53 -4.85
N ASN A 152 6.86 -10.64 -3.91
CA ASN A 152 7.54 -9.35 -3.72
C ASN A 152 9.05 -9.50 -3.47
N ILE A 153 9.43 -10.47 -2.63
CA ILE A 153 10.84 -10.73 -2.26
C ILE A 153 11.68 -11.00 -3.51
N GLN A 154 11.18 -11.83 -4.43
CA GLN A 154 11.91 -12.15 -5.68
C GLN A 154 12.01 -10.92 -6.59
N VAL A 155 10.94 -10.15 -6.71
CA VAL A 155 10.92 -8.93 -7.53
C VAL A 155 11.89 -7.89 -6.99
N VAL A 156 11.94 -7.69 -5.67
CA VAL A 156 12.88 -6.77 -5.03
C VAL A 156 14.32 -7.27 -5.17
N LYS A 157 14.55 -8.56 -4.97
CA LYS A 157 15.90 -9.17 -5.05
C LYS A 157 16.55 -9.00 -6.43
N SER A 158 15.79 -9.15 -7.51
CA SER A 158 16.32 -9.01 -8.88
C SER A 158 16.29 -7.56 -9.40
N ALA A 159 15.60 -6.64 -8.73
CA ALA A 159 15.53 -5.23 -9.13
C ALA A 159 16.91 -4.54 -9.06
N GLN A 160 17.14 -3.57 -9.92
CA GLN A 160 18.30 -2.66 -9.84
C GLN A 160 18.07 -1.57 -8.79
N MET A 161 16.82 -1.17 -8.61
CA MET A 161 16.38 -0.16 -7.65
C MET A 161 14.90 -0.39 -7.30
N VAL A 162 14.51 0.01 -6.10
CA VAL A 162 13.09 0.13 -5.71
C VAL A 162 12.74 1.59 -5.53
N VAL A 163 11.66 2.04 -6.15
CA VAL A 163 11.09 3.36 -5.90
C VAL A 163 9.71 3.19 -5.31
N ALA A 164 9.38 3.92 -4.26
CA ALA A 164 8.06 3.85 -3.64
C ALA A 164 7.63 5.21 -3.09
N ILE A 165 6.35 5.35 -2.74
CA ILE A 165 5.91 6.49 -1.91
C ILE A 165 6.40 6.24 -0.48
N SER A 166 5.82 5.24 0.18
CA SER A 166 6.12 4.87 1.57
C SER A 166 6.05 3.35 1.82
N SER A 167 6.15 2.55 0.76
CA SER A 167 5.86 1.10 0.79
C SER A 167 6.86 0.32 1.65
N THR A 168 6.37 -0.77 2.25
CA THR A 168 7.20 -1.77 2.97
C THR A 168 8.17 -2.48 2.05
N ALA A 169 7.87 -2.63 0.76
CA ALA A 169 8.78 -3.25 -0.19
C ALA A 169 10.09 -2.46 -0.37
N ALA A 170 10.03 -1.12 -0.23
CA ALA A 170 11.23 -0.30 -0.18
C ALA A 170 12.01 -0.51 1.12
N TRP A 171 11.33 -0.83 2.23
CA TRP A 171 12.00 -1.22 3.47
C TRP A 171 12.69 -2.59 3.37
N GLU A 172 12.01 -3.59 2.78
CA GLU A 172 12.58 -4.92 2.49
C GLU A 172 13.82 -4.81 1.59
N ALA A 173 13.77 -3.93 0.60
CA ALA A 173 14.88 -3.65 -0.31
C ALA A 173 16.11 -3.11 0.42
N VAL A 174 15.91 -2.19 1.38
CA VAL A 174 16.97 -1.69 2.26
C VAL A 174 17.45 -2.80 3.19
N LEU A 175 16.57 -3.52 3.88
CA LEU A 175 16.97 -4.47 4.90
C LEU A 175 17.68 -5.72 4.36
N PHE A 176 17.13 -6.34 3.30
CA PHE A 176 17.48 -7.71 2.93
C PHE A 176 18.30 -7.83 1.64
N HIS A 177 18.23 -6.83 0.75
CA HIS A 177 18.71 -6.98 -0.63
C HIS A 177 19.74 -5.95 -1.07
N ASN A 178 20.20 -5.07 -0.18
CA ASN A 178 21.15 -4.00 -0.46
C ASN A 178 20.80 -3.22 -1.74
N LYS A 179 19.50 -2.96 -1.95
CA LYS A 179 19.06 -2.25 -3.15
C LYS A 179 19.08 -0.74 -2.93
N PRO A 180 19.44 0.04 -3.96
CA PRO A 180 19.13 1.47 -4.02
C PRO A 180 17.64 1.70 -3.86
N VAL A 181 17.28 2.71 -3.05
CA VAL A 181 15.88 3.05 -2.76
C VAL A 181 15.64 4.54 -2.83
N ILE A 182 14.65 4.93 -3.64
CA ILE A 182 14.11 6.29 -3.66
C ILE A 182 12.70 6.28 -3.08
N THR A 183 12.43 7.19 -2.14
CA THR A 183 11.08 7.38 -1.57
C THR A 183 10.52 8.75 -1.95
N PHE A 184 9.24 8.84 -2.26
CA PHE A 184 8.56 10.13 -2.48
C PHE A 184 8.05 10.76 -1.17
N SER A 185 7.85 9.93 -0.15
CA SER A 185 7.52 10.35 1.21
C SER A 185 8.72 10.24 2.15
N LYS A 186 8.67 10.99 3.25
CA LYS A 186 9.61 10.80 4.36
C LYS A 186 9.20 9.58 5.17
N THR A 187 9.99 8.52 5.08
CA THR A 187 9.75 7.24 5.78
C THR A 187 10.73 7.05 6.93
N LEU A 188 10.39 6.12 7.84
CA LEU A 188 11.21 5.78 9.01
C LEU A 188 12.65 5.46 8.64
N TYR A 189 12.86 4.71 7.56
CA TYR A 189 14.18 4.21 7.18
C TYR A 189 15.03 5.21 6.41
N ASN A 190 14.50 6.37 6.00
CA ASN A 190 15.33 7.43 5.44
C ASN A 190 16.39 7.93 6.43
N VAL A 191 16.14 7.84 7.75
CA VAL A 191 17.11 8.24 8.80
C VAL A 191 18.40 7.43 8.76
N THR A 192 18.36 6.21 8.22
CA THR A 192 19.56 5.37 8.07
C THR A 192 20.53 5.92 7.02
N GLY A 193 20.08 6.83 6.15
CA GLY A 193 20.82 7.25 4.97
C GLY A 193 21.03 6.13 3.95
N LEU A 194 20.27 5.03 4.03
CA LEU A 194 20.28 3.93 3.04
C LEU A 194 19.15 4.02 2.02
N ALA A 195 18.27 5.02 2.16
CA ALA A 195 17.25 5.39 1.20
C ALA A 195 17.20 6.90 1.06
N ARG A 196 16.92 7.40 -0.14
CA ARG A 196 16.92 8.82 -0.45
C ARG A 196 15.52 9.32 -0.77
N GLN A 197 15.12 10.42 -0.15
CA GLN A 197 13.85 11.05 -0.50
C GLN A 197 14.00 11.84 -1.79
N CYS A 198 13.05 11.70 -2.71
CA CYS A 198 12.93 12.52 -3.91
C CYS A 198 12.19 13.82 -3.55
N SER A 199 12.91 14.94 -3.61
CA SER A 199 12.33 16.28 -3.41
C SER A 199 12.07 17.02 -4.73
N ASP A 200 12.72 16.61 -5.82
CA ASP A 200 12.59 17.25 -7.13
C ASP A 200 12.44 16.20 -8.24
N LEU A 201 11.34 16.30 -8.99
CA LEU A 201 11.06 15.44 -10.13
C LEU A 201 11.92 15.77 -11.36
N ILE A 202 12.38 17.01 -11.50
CA ILE A 202 13.20 17.42 -12.65
C ILE A 202 14.56 16.72 -12.58
N GLY A 203 15.16 16.69 -11.39
CA GLY A 203 16.40 15.95 -11.12
C GLY A 203 16.26 14.43 -10.99
N LEU A 204 15.09 13.83 -11.24
CA LEU A 204 14.84 12.41 -10.94
C LEU A 204 15.79 11.45 -11.66
N SER A 205 16.14 11.73 -12.93
CA SER A 205 17.07 10.88 -13.68
C SER A 205 18.47 10.87 -13.06
N MET A 206 18.97 12.04 -12.66
CA MET A 206 20.26 12.16 -11.97
C MET A 206 20.20 11.54 -10.58
N LEU A 207 19.08 11.70 -9.87
CA LEU A 207 18.86 11.07 -8.57
C LEU A 207 18.92 9.53 -8.64
N ILE A 208 18.31 8.93 -9.67
CA ILE A 208 18.37 7.47 -9.91
C ILE A 208 19.82 7.03 -10.09
N HIS A 209 20.59 7.72 -10.92
CA HIS A 209 22.00 7.41 -11.17
C HIS A 209 22.84 7.54 -9.89
N ASP A 210 22.76 8.70 -9.23
CA ASP A 210 23.54 9.00 -8.03
C ASP A 210 23.25 8.02 -6.90
N GLU A 211 21.99 7.64 -6.71
CA GLU A 211 21.60 6.72 -5.65
C GLU A 211 22.10 5.30 -5.93
N CYS A 212 22.10 4.86 -7.19
CA CYS A 212 22.69 3.58 -7.57
C CYS A 212 24.20 3.54 -7.30
N GLU A 213 24.94 4.61 -7.60
CA GLU A 213 26.38 4.69 -7.33
C GLU A 213 26.68 4.84 -5.84
N ARG A 214 25.93 5.69 -5.14
CA ARG A 214 26.10 5.94 -3.71
C ARG A 214 25.96 4.66 -2.89
N ILE A 215 24.93 3.85 -3.16
CA ILE A 215 24.68 2.62 -2.39
C ILE A 215 25.74 1.54 -2.65
N LYS A 216 26.31 1.46 -3.86
CA LYS A 216 27.44 0.56 -4.15
C LYS A 216 28.69 0.91 -3.32
N ASN A 217 28.88 2.18 -3.01
CA ASN A 217 30.05 2.70 -2.29
C ASN A 217 29.93 2.63 -0.76
N ILE A 218 28.79 2.20 -0.22
CA ILE A 218 28.62 2.02 1.23
C ILE A 218 29.14 0.64 1.63
N ASP A 219 30.11 0.62 2.53
CA ASP A 219 30.65 -0.62 3.09
C ASP A 219 29.58 -1.46 3.82
N THR A 220 29.77 -2.77 3.80
CA THR A 220 28.81 -3.73 4.39
C THR A 220 28.68 -3.56 5.90
N GLU A 221 29.78 -3.30 6.61
CA GLU A 221 29.74 -3.09 8.07
C GLU A 221 29.08 -1.76 8.42
N GLU A 222 29.35 -0.70 7.65
CA GLU A 222 28.69 0.60 7.88
C GLU A 222 27.18 0.51 7.62
N ARG A 223 26.77 -0.19 6.56
CA ARG A 223 25.36 -0.50 6.31
C ARG A 223 24.74 -1.26 7.47
N ARG A 224 25.40 -2.32 7.96
CA ARG A 224 24.93 -3.11 9.10
C ARG A 224 24.78 -2.24 10.35
N ARG A 225 25.77 -1.39 10.64
CA ARG A 225 25.75 -0.46 11.78
C ARG A 225 24.54 0.47 11.73
N ARG A 226 24.23 1.05 10.57
CA ARG A 226 23.07 1.94 10.39
C ARG A 226 21.73 1.24 10.63
N ILE A 227 21.58 0.00 10.13
CA ILE A 227 20.37 -0.80 10.33
C ILE A 227 20.23 -1.17 11.81
N VAL A 228 21.30 -1.66 12.44
CA VAL A 228 21.30 -2.01 13.87
C VAL A 228 20.99 -0.80 14.73
N ALA A 229 21.53 0.38 14.40
CA ALA A 229 21.23 1.61 15.12
C ALA A 229 19.74 1.98 15.05
N LEU A 230 19.11 1.87 13.87
CA LEU A 230 17.66 2.09 13.74
C LEU A 230 16.87 1.05 14.55
N LEU A 231 17.18 -0.24 14.41
CA LEU A 231 16.47 -1.29 15.14
C LEU A 231 16.61 -1.13 16.65
N ASN A 232 17.80 -0.75 17.13
CA ASN A 232 18.04 -0.47 18.54
C ASN A 232 17.23 0.76 19.01
N ALA A 233 17.19 1.83 18.21
CA ALA A 233 16.36 2.99 18.52
C ALA A 233 14.87 2.63 18.58
N ILE A 234 14.38 1.78 17.67
CA ILE A 234 13.01 1.25 17.73
C ILE A 234 12.81 0.45 19.01
N LEU A 235 13.71 -0.47 19.37
CA LEU A 235 13.56 -1.30 20.57
C LEU A 235 13.60 -0.49 21.87
N LEU A 236 14.44 0.55 21.94
CA LEU A 236 14.61 1.39 23.13
C LEU A 236 13.52 2.46 23.29
N HIS A 237 12.96 2.95 22.18
CA HIS A 237 12.03 4.08 22.17
C HIS A 237 10.64 3.76 21.63
N SER A 238 10.37 2.52 21.23
CA SER A 238 8.99 2.05 21.01
C SER A 238 8.34 1.69 22.33
N VAL A 239 7.00 1.64 22.33
CA VAL A 239 6.24 1.16 23.46
C VAL A 239 5.54 -0.14 23.09
N TRP A 240 5.60 -1.09 24.02
CA TRP A 240 4.86 -2.33 23.94
C TRP A 240 3.38 -2.06 24.20
N ILE A 241 2.54 -2.45 23.25
CA ILE A 241 1.09 -2.48 23.46
C ILE A 241 0.75 -3.83 24.08
N ASN A 242 0.08 -3.81 25.23
CA ASN A 242 -0.18 -5.00 26.06
C ASN A 242 -1.04 -6.03 25.32
N ASN A 243 -2.09 -5.59 24.63
CA ASN A 243 -2.92 -6.43 23.76
C ASN A 243 -3.11 -5.73 22.40
N PRO A 244 -2.23 -5.99 21.41
CA PRO A 244 -2.28 -5.33 20.11
C PRO A 244 -3.51 -5.75 19.27
N LEU A 245 -4.11 -6.92 19.53
CA LEU A 245 -5.33 -7.35 18.83
C LEU A 245 -6.53 -6.49 19.23
N ALA A 246 -6.65 -6.16 20.51
CA ALA A 246 -7.65 -5.23 21.01
C ALA A 246 -7.42 -3.78 20.52
N THR A 247 -6.21 -3.46 20.03
CA THR A 247 -5.86 -2.11 19.56
C THR A 247 -6.00 -1.94 18.04
N PHE A 248 -5.63 -2.96 17.26
CA PHE A 248 -5.49 -2.86 15.81
C PHE A 248 -6.35 -3.85 15.01
N SER A 249 -7.06 -4.78 15.64
CA SER A 249 -7.89 -5.72 14.91
C SER A 249 -9.29 -5.18 14.69
N ASP A 250 -9.89 -5.49 13.54
CA ASP A 250 -11.30 -5.22 13.21
C ASP A 250 -12.28 -6.12 13.98
N LYS A 251 -11.83 -6.80 15.04
CA LYS A 251 -12.75 -7.57 15.90
C LYS A 251 -13.61 -6.60 16.70
N ASP A 252 -14.88 -6.95 16.84
CA ASP A 252 -15.83 -6.14 17.60
C ASP A 252 -15.32 -5.97 19.04
N SER A 253 -15.54 -4.79 19.64
CA SER A 253 -15.10 -4.49 21.01
C SER A 253 -15.69 -5.45 22.06
N GLU A 254 -16.71 -6.23 21.69
CA GLU A 254 -17.33 -7.29 22.50
C GLU A 254 -16.42 -8.52 22.68
N ASP A 255 -15.38 -8.68 21.84
CA ASP A 255 -14.43 -9.80 21.93
C ASP A 255 -13.35 -9.61 23.02
N PHE A 256 -13.31 -8.45 23.68
CA PHE A 256 -12.29 -8.10 24.68
C PHE A 256 -12.94 -7.62 25.98
N SER A 257 -12.31 -7.90 27.13
CA SER A 257 -12.82 -7.41 28.41
C SER A 257 -12.62 -5.89 28.52
N GLU A 258 -13.49 -5.22 29.29
CA GLU A 258 -13.33 -3.78 29.57
C GLU A 258 -11.97 -3.48 30.21
N GLU A 259 -11.46 -4.36 31.08
CA GLU A 259 -10.14 -4.22 31.69
C GLU A 259 -9.00 -4.27 30.67
N GLU A 260 -9.09 -5.12 29.65
CA GLU A 260 -8.09 -5.20 28.58
C GLU A 260 -8.10 -3.95 27.70
N LEU A 261 -9.30 -3.47 27.35
CA LEU A 261 -9.47 -2.23 26.58
C LEU A 261 -8.96 -1.03 27.36
N GLU A 262 -9.29 -0.93 28.65
CA GLU A 262 -8.85 0.17 29.51
C GLU A 262 -7.34 0.14 29.76
N SER A 263 -6.76 -1.04 29.99
CA SER A 263 -5.31 -1.22 30.14
C SER A 263 -4.55 -0.78 28.89
N ASN A 264 -5.03 -1.16 27.70
CA ASN A 264 -4.44 -0.72 26.43
C ASN A 264 -4.59 0.78 26.21
N ALA A 265 -5.79 1.32 26.44
CA ALA A 265 -6.07 2.75 26.28
C ALA A 265 -5.17 3.58 27.22
N ARG A 266 -4.98 3.15 28.47
CA ARG A 266 -4.06 3.77 29.43
C ARG A 266 -2.61 3.69 28.94
N SER A 267 -2.15 2.53 28.47
CA SER A 267 -0.79 2.38 27.93
C SER A 267 -0.51 3.32 26.74
N ILE A 268 -1.48 3.44 25.81
CA ILE A 268 -1.38 4.37 24.68
C ILE A 268 -1.41 5.82 25.17
N ALA A 269 -2.32 6.17 26.09
CA ALA A 269 -2.42 7.51 26.64
C ALA A 269 -1.13 7.93 27.37
N ASP A 270 -0.59 7.08 28.23
CA ASP A 270 0.68 7.32 28.94
C ASP A 270 1.85 7.48 27.97
N THR A 271 1.86 6.72 26.88
CA THR A 271 2.85 6.84 25.81
C THR A 271 2.75 8.19 25.12
N ILE A 272 1.54 8.57 24.70
CA ILE A 272 1.28 9.87 24.08
C ILE A 272 1.70 11.00 25.03
N CYS A 273 1.32 10.92 26.31
CA CYS A 273 1.71 11.89 27.34
C CYS A 273 3.23 11.97 27.51
N ARG A 274 3.93 10.83 27.51
CA ARG A 274 5.40 10.79 27.63
C ARG A 274 6.09 11.52 26.48
N TYR A 275 5.64 11.31 25.24
CA TYR A 275 6.31 11.84 24.04
C TYR A 275 5.80 13.22 23.59
N ILE A 276 4.53 13.55 23.83
CA ILE A 276 3.95 14.86 23.48
C ILE A 276 4.12 15.84 24.65
N GLY A 277 4.00 15.38 25.91
CA GLY A 277 4.03 16.23 27.11
C GLY A 277 5.42 16.70 27.52
N THR A 278 6.50 16.19 26.92
CA THR A 278 7.88 16.59 27.24
C THR A 278 8.47 17.66 26.31
N ASN A 279 7.77 18.04 25.23
CA ASN A 279 8.20 19.10 24.32
C ASN A 279 7.01 19.94 23.84
N SER A 280 6.32 20.64 24.75
CA SER A 280 5.45 21.75 24.41
C SER A 280 6.26 22.99 23.99
N VAL A 281 6.97 22.87 22.86
CA VAL A 281 7.34 24.00 22.01
C VAL A 281 7.18 23.51 20.57
N LEU A 282 5.95 23.64 20.06
CA LEU A 282 5.69 23.76 18.62
C LEU A 282 5.93 25.22 18.21
#